data_AF-A0A847CTZ5-F1
#
_entry.id   AF-A0A847CTZ5-F1
#
_cell.length_a   1.000
_cell.length_b   1.000
_cell.length_c   1.000
_cell.angle_alpha   90.00
_cell.angle_beta   90.00
_cell.angle_gamma   90.00
#
_symmetry.space_group_name_H-M   'P 1'
#
loop_
_entity.id
_entity.type
_entity.pdbx_description
1 polymer ?
#
loop_
_entity_poly.entity_id
_entity_poly.type
_entity_poly.pdbx_seq_one_letter_code
_entity_poly.pdbx_strand_id
1 'polypeptide(L)'
;MNNFVKVRKGDDPFLLSKEILVDVIEEDLKGKSVLLKPNVGFIGKEKTGLCTHPEVIRGLIHYLKEKEVGKIYVGDSSVIGIDTMEALRSAGIYKVCEEENVICMDLNDSSPVDMKISNGNVVDSILLSSIVYDVDIIISVGVMKTHMHTGASLSIKNMKGAMYRREKNKLHRLTKKPPEGAKERSLDFGILDLTTVMYPDYSVIDGIVGMEGFGPSGGTPKEVGLILASKNPVACDTIALQLMEIPLEDVGHVKLIAEQRGVTKENIIVDPEDYLKYKNKFQTPAEARLELSCDALVFEDESACSACHATLTQFLRYHSDKFSDETEPIYIFAGKDIDSEEIKSRGDRAYLLGACTHKFKDLAPYCKGCPPVTSELLKIIKKMTGVTVNFLGNGSFNLATKDYRIFIDPIENLDYNTAKPTHILISKEDEEVLKCSEAFQKETNCEVYGLDTLENLKYDLRINEGNIGGTIGCEFGWIKFLNTSNKGKNSIGFLLNIEGIICYFAGETGLSYDMKLLENENIDILILPIGGYVTMGISDAITLISWLNPKFAVPMMYNNSIRDTVAIEDLESGIKNLENQTKLKILKVGEFFSHSNEQDDIVSNAGYEGGIL
;
A
#
# COMPACT_ATOMS: atom_id res chain seq x y z
N MET A 1 -0.83 44.26 21.86
CA MET A 1 0.29 43.88 20.96
C MET A 1 -0.14 42.65 20.18
N ASN A 2 -0.69 42.79 18.97
CA ASN A 2 -1.45 41.68 18.36
C ASN A 2 -0.58 40.48 17.93
N ASN A 3 0.71 40.67 17.66
CA ASN A 3 1.62 39.63 17.15
C ASN A 3 2.69 39.24 18.20
N PHE A 4 2.30 39.16 19.48
CA PHE A 4 3.20 38.71 20.55
C PHE A 4 3.23 37.18 20.63
N VAL A 5 4.42 36.58 20.67
CA VAL A 5 4.63 35.13 20.81
C VAL A 5 5.51 34.86 22.01
N LYS A 6 5.03 34.05 22.95
CA LYS A 6 5.81 33.58 24.09
C LYS A 6 6.39 32.21 23.77
N VAL A 7 7.67 32.01 24.06
CA VAL A 7 8.40 30.76 23.87
C VAL A 7 9.07 30.36 25.18
N ARG A 8 8.90 29.11 25.60
CA ARG A 8 9.57 28.56 26.78
C ARG A 8 10.18 27.20 26.48
N LYS A 9 11.36 26.95 27.05
CA LYS A 9 12.09 25.68 26.98
C LYS A 9 12.31 25.12 28.38
N GLY A 10 12.17 23.82 28.54
CA GLY A 10 12.46 23.12 29.80
C GLY A 10 12.03 21.66 29.79
N ASP A 11 12.26 20.99 30.91
CA ASP A 11 12.07 19.53 31.03
C ASP A 11 10.77 19.14 31.73
N ASP A 12 10.03 20.10 32.30
CA ASP A 12 8.74 19.90 32.96
C ASP A 12 7.59 20.45 32.10
N PRO A 13 6.87 19.58 31.35
CA PRO A 13 5.77 19.99 30.51
C PRO A 13 4.64 20.69 31.26
N PHE A 14 4.37 20.28 32.50
CA PHE A 14 3.28 20.83 33.31
C PHE A 14 3.59 22.29 33.68
N LEU A 15 4.76 22.56 34.25
CA LEU A 15 5.15 23.91 34.65
C LEU A 15 5.25 24.86 33.45
N LEU A 16 5.88 24.39 32.36
CA LEU A 16 5.97 25.18 31.13
C LEU A 16 4.59 25.62 30.61
N SER A 17 3.64 24.68 30.58
CA SER A 17 2.30 24.93 30.05
C SER A 17 1.46 25.80 30.96
N LYS A 18 1.64 25.67 32.27
CA LYS A 18 0.96 26.51 33.25
C LYS A 18 1.36 27.99 33.11
N GLU A 19 2.63 28.26 32.79
CA GLU A 19 3.17 29.63 32.71
C GLU A 19 3.09 30.25 31.31
N ILE A 20 2.91 29.45 30.25
CA ILE A 20 3.00 29.93 28.87
C ILE A 20 1.89 30.92 28.50
N LEU A 21 0.72 30.84 29.13
CA LEU A 21 -0.41 31.74 28.86
C LEU A 21 -0.37 33.04 29.69
N VAL A 22 0.52 33.13 30.68
CA VAL A 22 0.74 34.38 31.43
C VAL A 22 1.24 35.45 30.45
N ASP A 23 0.65 36.65 30.49
CA ASP A 23 0.92 37.78 29.58
C ASP A 23 0.52 37.56 28.11
N VAL A 24 0.09 36.36 27.72
CA VAL A 24 -0.50 36.09 26.38
C VAL A 24 -2.00 36.35 26.40
N ILE A 25 -2.69 35.88 27.45
CA ILE A 25 -4.10 36.17 27.68
C ILE A 25 -4.20 37.37 28.62
N GLU A 26 -4.56 38.52 28.04
CA GLU A 26 -4.75 39.78 28.77
C GLU A 26 -6.20 39.97 29.26
N GLU A 27 -7.16 39.25 28.69
CA GLU A 27 -8.59 39.38 29.02
C GLU A 27 -8.96 38.62 30.31
N ASP A 28 -9.98 39.10 31.00
CA ASP A 28 -10.55 38.39 32.16
C ASP A 28 -11.26 37.11 31.70
N LEU A 29 -10.86 35.98 32.30
CA LEU A 29 -11.38 34.65 31.99
C LEU A 29 -12.46 34.18 33.00
N LYS A 30 -12.70 34.94 34.07
CA LYS A 30 -13.58 34.54 35.15
C LYS A 30 -14.98 34.21 34.65
N GLY A 31 -15.46 33.02 34.96
CA GLY A 31 -16.80 32.54 34.60
C GLY A 31 -17.01 32.19 33.13
N LYS A 32 -16.04 32.42 32.24
CA LYS A 32 -16.12 32.06 30.82
C LYS A 32 -16.08 30.55 30.62
N SER A 33 -16.48 30.12 29.43
CA SER A 33 -16.33 28.77 28.91
C SER A 33 -15.15 28.70 27.94
N VAL A 34 -14.26 27.72 28.12
CA VAL A 34 -13.03 27.57 27.34
C VAL A 34 -12.95 26.17 26.75
N LEU A 35 -12.68 26.07 25.45
CA LEU A 35 -12.31 24.82 24.78
C LEU A 35 -10.80 24.75 24.57
N LEU A 36 -10.14 23.81 25.27
CA LEU A 36 -8.81 23.34 24.91
C LEU A 36 -8.95 22.29 23.81
N LYS A 37 -8.41 22.58 22.62
CA LYS A 37 -8.44 21.69 21.47
C LYS A 37 -7.09 21.01 21.26
N PRO A 38 -6.79 19.88 21.93
CA PRO A 38 -5.58 19.11 21.65
C PRO A 38 -5.58 18.58 20.21
N ASN A 39 -4.44 18.06 19.77
CA ASN A 39 -4.30 17.24 18.58
C ASN A 39 -4.38 15.76 19.00
N VAL A 40 -5.47 15.06 18.65
CA VAL A 40 -5.63 13.59 18.80
C VAL A 40 -6.21 12.99 17.52
N GLY A 41 -5.64 13.34 16.38
CA GLY A 41 -6.09 12.84 15.07
C GLY A 41 -6.00 11.31 14.90
N PHE A 42 -5.13 10.64 15.66
CA PHE A 42 -4.85 9.20 15.61
C PHE A 42 -4.70 8.62 17.02
N ILE A 43 -4.77 7.30 17.14
CA ILE A 43 -4.45 6.59 18.38
C ILE A 43 -2.93 6.59 18.55
N GLY A 44 -2.44 7.33 19.54
CA GLY A 44 -1.03 7.42 19.89
C GLY A 44 -0.84 7.42 21.39
N LYS A 45 0.27 6.86 21.85
CA LYS A 45 0.68 7.00 23.25
C LYS A 45 1.26 8.40 23.48
N GLU A 46 1.26 8.82 24.74
CA GLU A 46 2.04 9.98 25.20
C GLU A 46 3.49 9.93 24.72
N LYS A 47 4.12 11.11 24.55
CA LYS A 47 5.54 11.27 24.15
C LYS A 47 5.92 10.69 22.78
N THR A 48 4.95 10.49 21.89
CA THR A 48 5.20 10.04 20.50
C THR A 48 5.28 11.19 19.48
N GLY A 49 4.93 12.42 19.88
CA GLY A 49 4.71 13.53 18.94
C GLY A 49 3.49 13.34 18.02
N LEU A 50 2.73 12.26 18.20
CA LEU A 50 1.51 12.01 17.43
C LEU A 50 0.32 12.81 17.98
N CYS A 51 0.24 12.88 19.31
CA CYS A 51 -0.82 13.50 20.09
C CYS A 51 -0.24 14.55 21.04
N THR A 52 -1.05 15.54 21.44
CA THR A 52 -0.64 16.53 22.45
C THR A 52 -0.27 15.84 23.76
N HIS A 53 0.81 16.30 24.39
CA HIS A 53 1.32 15.75 25.63
C HIS A 53 0.30 15.97 26.78
N PRO A 54 -0.05 14.93 27.56
CA PRO A 54 -1.10 15.04 28.58
C PRO A 54 -0.77 16.08 29.66
N GLU A 55 0.48 16.16 30.10
CA GLU A 55 0.91 17.18 31.08
C GLU A 55 0.88 18.62 30.54
N VAL A 56 0.91 18.80 29.20
CA VAL A 56 0.67 20.13 28.62
C VAL A 56 -0.78 20.54 28.85
N ILE A 57 -1.72 19.63 28.59
CA ILE A 57 -3.13 19.83 28.88
C ILE A 57 -3.35 20.07 30.38
N ARG A 58 -2.69 19.32 31.26
CA ARG A 58 -2.80 19.52 32.72
C ARG A 58 -2.36 20.93 33.13
N GLY A 59 -1.20 21.38 32.66
CA GLY A 59 -0.70 22.73 32.98
C GLY A 59 -1.65 23.83 32.50
N LEU A 60 -2.21 23.69 31.29
CA LEU A 60 -3.21 24.62 30.78
C LEU A 60 -4.51 24.61 31.60
N ILE A 61 -5.01 23.43 32.01
CA ILE A 61 -6.18 23.34 32.90
C ILE A 61 -5.92 24.06 34.23
N HIS A 62 -4.74 23.87 34.82
CA HIS A 62 -4.37 24.54 36.08
C HIS A 62 -4.34 26.05 35.92
N TYR A 63 -3.74 26.57 34.85
CA TYR A 63 -3.78 28.00 34.53
C TYR A 63 -5.23 28.51 34.43
N LEU A 64 -6.10 27.81 33.70
CA LEU A 64 -7.50 28.23 33.52
C LEU A 64 -8.29 28.20 34.85
N LYS A 65 -8.05 27.21 35.70
CA LYS A 65 -8.65 27.15 37.05
C LYS A 65 -8.19 28.30 37.95
N GLU A 66 -6.91 28.67 37.91
CA GLU A 66 -6.38 29.82 38.66
C GLU A 66 -6.98 31.15 38.19
N LYS A 67 -7.47 31.21 36.94
CA LYS A 67 -8.21 32.35 36.39
C LYS A 67 -9.72 32.26 36.60
N GLU A 68 -10.19 31.34 37.44
CA GLU A 68 -11.61 31.16 37.78
C GLU A 68 -12.53 30.95 36.56
N VAL A 69 -12.03 30.26 35.53
CA VAL A 69 -12.83 29.86 34.35
C VAL A 69 -14.03 29.01 34.81
N GLY A 70 -15.21 29.32 34.30
CA GLY A 70 -16.46 28.66 34.72
C GLY A 70 -16.60 27.24 34.18
N LYS A 71 -16.25 27.01 32.91
CA LYS A 71 -16.34 25.68 32.28
C LYS A 71 -15.17 25.41 31.35
N ILE A 72 -14.46 24.31 31.58
CA ILE A 72 -13.32 23.89 30.77
C ILE A 72 -13.70 22.62 30.02
N TYR A 73 -13.61 22.68 28.70
CA TYR A 73 -13.74 21.54 27.79
C TYR A 73 -12.38 21.17 27.23
N VAL A 74 -12.12 19.89 27.08
CA VAL A 74 -10.93 19.34 26.43
C VAL A 74 -11.41 18.34 25.39
N GLY A 75 -11.19 18.64 24.11
CA GLY A 75 -11.72 17.78 23.07
C GLY A 75 -11.17 18.05 21.68
N ASP A 76 -11.14 17.00 20.88
CA ASP A 76 -10.84 17.03 19.46
C ASP A 76 -11.82 16.09 18.74
N SER A 77 -11.68 15.91 17.44
CA SER A 77 -12.29 14.76 16.77
C SER A 77 -11.33 14.13 15.78
N SER A 78 -11.11 12.83 15.94
CA SER A 78 -10.08 12.09 15.22
C SER A 78 -10.41 11.91 13.73
N VAL A 79 -9.44 11.39 12.98
CA VAL A 79 -9.61 11.02 11.57
C VAL A 79 -10.71 9.95 11.46
N ILE A 80 -11.42 9.93 10.33
CA ILE A 80 -12.51 8.98 10.07
C ILE A 80 -12.00 7.55 10.25
N GLY A 81 -12.76 6.77 11.04
CA GLY A 81 -12.43 5.38 11.34
C GLY A 81 -11.67 5.20 12.65
N ILE A 82 -11.27 6.28 13.32
CA ILE A 82 -10.66 6.26 14.64
C ILE A 82 -11.70 6.70 15.68
N ASP A 83 -11.80 5.96 16.79
CA ASP A 83 -12.56 6.38 17.97
C ASP A 83 -11.80 7.49 18.71
N THR A 84 -12.40 8.68 18.77
CA THR A 84 -11.78 9.85 19.40
C THR A 84 -11.56 9.66 20.89
N MET A 85 -12.51 9.02 21.59
CA MET A 85 -12.39 8.79 23.02
C MET A 85 -11.30 7.75 23.32
N GLU A 86 -11.12 6.76 22.45
CA GLU A 86 -9.97 5.86 22.51
C GLU A 86 -8.65 6.62 22.29
N ALA A 87 -8.57 7.51 21.30
CA ALA A 87 -7.38 8.32 21.05
C ALA A 87 -7.04 9.23 22.25
N LEU A 88 -8.04 9.88 22.87
CA LEU A 88 -7.88 10.69 24.08
C LEU A 88 -7.38 9.85 25.28
N ARG A 89 -7.87 8.62 25.43
CA ARG A 89 -7.40 7.69 26.47
C ARG A 89 -5.98 7.23 26.22
N SER A 90 -5.66 6.83 25.00
CA SER A 90 -4.32 6.39 24.61
C SER A 90 -3.28 7.51 24.79
N ALA A 91 -3.64 8.75 24.51
CA ALA A 91 -2.77 9.91 24.70
C ALA A 91 -2.61 10.33 26.17
N GLY A 92 -3.32 9.70 27.11
CA GLY A 92 -3.32 10.06 28.54
C GLY A 92 -4.16 11.31 28.86
N ILE A 93 -4.71 12.01 27.86
CA ILE A 93 -5.48 13.25 28.04
C ILE A 93 -6.78 13.00 28.78
N TYR A 94 -7.47 11.89 28.49
CA TYR A 94 -8.72 11.55 29.19
C TYR A 94 -8.50 11.43 30.71
N LYS A 95 -7.43 10.75 31.12
CA LYS A 95 -7.06 10.58 32.52
C LYS A 95 -6.77 11.93 33.21
N VAL A 96 -6.05 12.82 32.53
CA VAL A 96 -5.84 14.20 33.02
C VAL A 96 -7.19 14.89 33.24
N CYS A 97 -8.13 14.77 32.29
CA CYS A 97 -9.43 15.42 32.43
C CYS A 97 -10.25 14.87 33.61
N GLU A 98 -10.20 13.56 33.85
CA GLU A 98 -10.84 12.92 35.00
C GLU A 98 -10.25 13.40 36.33
N GLU A 99 -8.91 13.38 36.46
CA GLU A 99 -8.21 13.83 37.67
C GLU A 99 -8.44 15.32 37.95
N GLU A 100 -8.50 16.13 36.89
CA GLU A 100 -8.74 17.56 36.99
C GLU A 100 -10.24 17.93 37.06
N ASN A 101 -11.15 16.97 36.97
CA ASN A 101 -12.60 17.19 36.97
C ASN A 101 -13.06 18.24 35.93
N VAL A 102 -12.58 18.10 34.69
CA VAL A 102 -13.00 18.92 33.52
C VAL A 102 -13.65 18.04 32.45
N ILE A 103 -14.33 18.66 31.49
CA ILE A 103 -15.13 17.91 30.51
C ILE A 103 -14.26 17.43 29.36
N CYS A 104 -14.06 16.12 29.25
CA CYS A 104 -13.41 15.50 28.08
C CYS A 104 -14.46 15.06 27.06
N MET A 105 -14.29 15.37 25.78
CA MET A 105 -15.31 15.09 24.76
C MET A 105 -14.77 14.80 23.36
N ASP A 106 -15.52 14.03 22.58
CA ASP A 106 -15.43 14.02 21.11
C ASP A 106 -16.23 15.21 20.57
N LEU A 107 -15.60 16.06 19.77
CA LEU A 107 -16.30 17.19 19.14
C LEU A 107 -17.41 16.73 18.17
N ASN A 108 -17.40 15.48 17.70
CA ASN A 108 -18.49 14.92 16.90
C ASN A 108 -19.78 14.63 17.70
N ASP A 109 -19.75 14.71 19.03
CA ASP A 109 -20.94 14.56 19.89
C ASP A 109 -21.81 15.81 19.92
N SER A 110 -21.23 16.96 19.60
CA SER A 110 -21.95 18.22 19.42
C SER A 110 -22.68 18.28 18.07
N SER A 111 -23.70 19.13 17.99
CA SER A 111 -24.51 19.25 16.78
C SER A 111 -23.69 19.83 15.61
N PRO A 112 -23.99 19.43 14.36
CA PRO A 112 -23.34 20.03 13.21
C PRO A 112 -23.88 21.44 12.93
N VAL A 113 -23.01 22.37 12.55
CA VAL A 113 -23.34 23.72 12.10
C VAL A 113 -22.71 23.95 10.73
N ASP A 114 -23.53 24.26 9.72
CA ASP A 114 -23.06 24.54 8.36
C ASP A 114 -22.70 26.03 8.24
N MET A 115 -21.40 26.30 8.13
CA MET A 115 -20.87 27.65 8.07
C MET A 115 -20.57 28.02 6.64
N LYS A 116 -21.29 29.04 6.13
CA LYS A 116 -21.07 29.57 4.79
C LYS A 116 -19.82 30.44 4.74
N ILE A 117 -19.01 30.23 3.71
CA ILE A 117 -17.77 30.98 3.48
C ILE A 117 -18.02 31.97 2.35
N SER A 118 -18.18 33.23 2.73
CA SER A 118 -18.29 34.33 1.77
C SER A 118 -16.95 34.53 1.07
N ASN A 119 -16.92 34.39 -0.26
CA ASN A 119 -15.72 34.50 -1.10
C ASN A 119 -14.65 33.41 -0.85
N GLY A 120 -15.07 32.17 -0.59
CA GLY A 120 -14.14 31.05 -0.44
C GLY A 120 -13.34 30.79 -1.72
N ASN A 121 -12.05 30.55 -1.56
CA ASN A 121 -11.13 30.25 -2.66
C ASN A 121 -11.48 28.91 -3.31
N VAL A 122 -11.67 27.88 -2.50
CA VAL A 122 -11.84 26.49 -2.94
C VAL A 122 -13.05 25.78 -2.28
N VAL A 123 -13.64 26.35 -1.23
CA VAL A 123 -14.87 25.83 -0.59
C VAL A 123 -15.89 26.93 -0.29
N ASP A 124 -17.18 26.65 -0.52
CA ASP A 124 -18.26 27.63 -0.30
C ASP A 124 -18.94 27.50 1.08
N SER A 125 -18.77 26.36 1.75
CA SER A 125 -19.22 26.14 3.13
C SER A 125 -18.41 25.04 3.80
N ILE A 126 -18.44 24.98 5.13
CA ILE A 126 -17.84 23.90 5.92
C ILE A 126 -18.77 23.52 7.07
N LEU A 127 -19.01 22.22 7.22
CA LEU A 127 -19.74 21.67 8.36
C LEU A 127 -18.81 21.51 9.58
N LEU A 128 -19.12 22.22 10.66
CA LEU A 128 -18.33 22.26 11.91
C LEU A 128 -19.13 21.72 13.09
N SER A 129 -18.43 21.35 14.16
CA SER A 129 -19.04 21.03 15.46
C SER A 129 -19.52 22.29 16.17
N SER A 130 -20.76 22.31 16.70
CA SER A 130 -21.35 23.51 17.32
C SER A 130 -20.56 24.06 18.50
N ILE A 131 -19.83 23.19 19.22
CA ILE A 131 -19.07 23.59 20.41
C ILE A 131 -18.06 24.71 20.14
N VAL A 132 -17.54 24.83 18.91
CA VAL A 132 -16.63 25.94 18.52
C VAL A 132 -17.35 27.29 18.39
N TYR A 133 -18.67 27.33 18.54
CA TYR A 133 -19.47 28.55 18.60
C TYR A 133 -20.24 28.68 19.92
N ASP A 134 -20.33 27.59 20.69
CA ASP A 134 -21.04 27.55 21.97
C ASP A 134 -20.15 27.93 23.17
N VAL A 135 -18.83 28.06 22.97
CA VAL A 135 -17.86 28.49 24.00
C VAL A 135 -17.39 29.92 23.78
N ASP A 136 -16.94 30.58 24.86
CA ASP A 136 -16.45 31.95 24.80
C ASP A 136 -15.03 32.06 24.22
N ILE A 137 -14.18 31.05 24.46
CA ILE A 137 -12.77 31.05 24.05
C ILE A 137 -12.34 29.67 23.56
N ILE A 138 -11.58 29.65 22.47
CA ILE A 138 -10.96 28.45 21.90
C ILE A 138 -9.44 28.59 21.93
N ILE A 139 -8.79 27.61 22.53
CA ILE A 139 -7.33 27.48 22.54
C ILE A 139 -6.94 26.26 21.72
N SER A 140 -6.33 26.46 20.56
CA SER A 140 -5.76 25.35 19.77
C SER A 140 -4.46 24.89 20.39
N VAL A 141 -4.37 23.61 20.76
CA VAL A 141 -3.18 23.01 21.39
C VAL A 141 -2.55 21.99 20.42
N GLY A 142 -1.92 22.49 19.37
CA GLY A 142 -1.34 21.68 18.29
C GLY A 142 0.05 21.14 18.64
N VAL A 143 0.41 19.97 18.12
CA VAL A 143 1.77 19.43 18.27
C VAL A 143 2.71 20.04 17.22
N MET A 144 3.96 20.33 17.58
CA MET A 144 5.02 20.75 16.67
C MET A 144 5.43 19.59 15.76
N LYS A 145 4.83 19.48 14.56
CA LYS A 145 5.13 18.37 13.64
C LYS A 145 5.17 18.74 12.17
N THR A 146 5.95 17.99 11.40
CA THR A 146 5.93 18.03 9.94
C THR A 146 4.67 17.38 9.37
N HIS A 147 4.38 17.63 8.09
CA HIS A 147 3.24 17.05 7.41
C HIS A 147 3.50 16.84 5.92
N MET A 148 3.34 15.61 5.43
CA MET A 148 3.59 15.23 4.02
C MET A 148 2.89 16.10 2.97
N HIS A 149 1.76 16.73 3.31
CA HIS A 149 0.96 17.49 2.33
C HIS A 149 0.99 19.01 2.49
N THR A 150 1.41 19.51 3.64
CA THR A 150 1.31 20.94 3.98
C THR A 150 2.62 21.48 4.55
N GLY A 151 3.71 20.70 4.49
CA GLY A 151 5.00 21.01 5.10
C GLY A 151 5.00 20.77 6.61
N ALA A 152 4.07 21.41 7.33
CA ALA A 152 3.89 21.29 8.77
C ALA A 152 2.42 21.15 9.18
N SER A 153 2.20 20.75 10.43
CA SER A 153 0.92 20.78 11.13
C SER A 153 1.16 21.33 12.52
N LEU A 154 0.64 22.52 12.78
CA LEU A 154 0.85 23.28 14.02
C LEU A 154 -0.53 23.67 14.60
N SER A 155 -0.68 24.87 15.16
CA SER A 155 -1.90 25.28 15.85
C SER A 155 -3.07 25.55 14.88
N ILE A 156 -2.83 26.14 13.70
CA ILE A 156 -3.92 26.46 12.77
C ILE A 156 -4.47 25.19 12.13
N LYS A 157 -3.59 24.35 11.57
CA LYS A 157 -4.01 23.11 10.90
C LYS A 157 -4.67 22.13 11.88
N ASN A 158 -4.32 22.17 13.17
CA ASN A 158 -4.99 21.41 14.22
C ASN A 158 -6.51 21.67 14.27
N MET A 159 -6.96 22.89 13.91
CA MET A 159 -8.38 23.23 13.88
C MET A 159 -9.20 22.40 12.89
N LYS A 160 -8.57 21.74 11.91
CA LYS A 160 -9.24 20.79 11.02
C LYS A 160 -9.98 19.68 11.79
N GLY A 161 -9.51 19.34 12.99
CA GLY A 161 -10.18 18.39 13.89
C GLY A 161 -11.51 18.89 14.46
N ALA A 162 -12.01 20.08 14.13
CA ALA A 162 -13.35 20.54 14.50
C ALA A 162 -14.37 20.44 13.35
N MET A 163 -13.93 20.02 12.16
CA MET A 163 -14.84 19.69 11.05
C MET A 163 -15.65 18.45 11.38
N TYR A 164 -16.96 18.48 11.14
CA TYR A 164 -17.88 17.45 11.62
C TYR A 164 -17.75 16.13 10.83
N ARG A 165 -17.41 15.03 11.52
CA ARG A 165 -17.37 13.66 10.98
C ARG A 165 -16.68 13.56 9.61
N ARG A 166 -17.44 13.21 8.56
CA ARG A 166 -16.94 12.98 7.18
C ARG A 166 -16.51 14.27 6.48
N GLU A 167 -16.93 15.44 6.95
CA GLU A 167 -16.56 16.75 6.38
C GLU A 167 -15.04 16.96 6.41
N LYS A 168 -14.33 16.31 7.35
CA LYS A 168 -12.86 16.30 7.41
C LYS A 168 -12.18 15.90 6.09
N ASN A 169 -12.85 15.13 5.22
CA ASN A 169 -12.30 14.74 3.92
C ASN A 169 -12.48 15.81 2.83
N LYS A 170 -13.34 16.80 3.03
CA LYS A 170 -13.69 17.81 2.02
C LYS A 170 -12.48 18.58 1.53
N LEU A 171 -11.61 19.01 2.44
CA LEU A 171 -10.38 19.75 2.09
C LEU A 171 -9.35 18.88 1.35
N HIS A 172 -9.49 17.55 1.38
CA HIS A 172 -8.67 16.62 0.61
C HIS A 172 -9.32 16.18 -0.71
N ARG A 173 -10.59 16.54 -0.94
CA ARG A 173 -11.40 16.17 -2.12
C ARG A 173 -12.02 17.41 -2.75
N LEU A 174 -11.21 18.46 -2.89
CA LEU A 174 -11.63 19.74 -3.45
C LEU A 174 -11.89 19.60 -4.95
N THR A 175 -13.04 20.12 -5.39
CA THR A 175 -13.44 20.15 -6.81
C THR A 175 -13.08 21.48 -7.47
N LYS A 176 -13.10 22.57 -6.69
CA LYS A 176 -12.71 23.90 -7.14
C LYS A 176 -11.18 24.01 -7.15
N LYS A 177 -10.64 24.55 -8.25
CA LYS A 177 -9.20 24.79 -8.41
C LYS A 177 -8.79 26.01 -7.57
N PRO A 178 -7.53 26.08 -7.11
CA PRO A 178 -7.00 27.28 -6.48
C PRO A 178 -7.00 28.47 -7.47
N PRO A 179 -6.84 29.71 -6.97
CA PRO A 179 -6.71 30.90 -7.80
C PRO A 179 -5.68 30.73 -8.91
N GLU A 180 -5.95 31.31 -10.09
CA GLU A 180 -5.06 31.21 -11.23
C GLU A 180 -3.66 31.78 -10.92
N GLY A 181 -2.62 31.03 -11.25
CA GLY A 181 -1.22 31.40 -10.96
C GLY A 181 -0.73 31.11 -9.54
N ALA A 182 -1.58 30.55 -8.66
CA ALA A 182 -1.16 30.15 -7.32
C ALA A 182 -0.08 29.05 -7.35
N LYS A 183 0.90 29.15 -6.45
CA LYS A 183 1.96 28.14 -6.26
C LYS A 183 1.61 27.14 -5.17
N GLU A 184 0.75 27.55 -4.24
CA GLU A 184 0.29 26.78 -3.09
C GLU A 184 -0.73 25.72 -3.50
N ARG A 185 -0.84 24.65 -2.69
CA ARG A 185 -1.69 23.50 -3.03
C ARG A 185 -3.15 23.82 -2.70
N SER A 186 -4.10 23.13 -3.35
CA SER A 186 -5.53 23.33 -3.06
C SER A 186 -5.88 23.12 -1.58
N LEU A 187 -5.21 22.18 -0.91
CA LEU A 187 -5.39 21.94 0.52
C LEU A 187 -4.99 23.17 1.37
N ASP A 188 -3.96 23.91 0.96
CA ASP A 188 -3.54 25.12 1.68
C ASP A 188 -4.63 26.21 1.60
N PHE A 189 -5.22 26.40 0.42
CA PHE A 189 -6.39 27.28 0.25
C PHE A 189 -7.62 26.78 1.02
N GLY A 190 -7.81 25.46 1.13
CA GLY A 190 -8.89 24.90 1.93
C GLY A 190 -8.73 25.19 3.42
N ILE A 191 -7.49 25.20 3.93
CA ILE A 191 -7.19 25.60 5.32
C ILE A 191 -7.35 27.11 5.49
N LEU A 192 -6.91 27.93 4.51
CA LEU A 192 -7.17 29.37 4.49
C LEU A 192 -8.68 29.67 4.60
N ASP A 193 -9.48 29.04 3.76
CA ASP A 193 -10.95 29.19 3.77
C ASP A 193 -11.54 28.76 5.14
N LEU A 194 -11.07 27.65 5.73
CA LEU A 194 -11.46 27.21 7.07
C LEU A 194 -11.26 28.31 8.13
N THR A 195 -10.15 29.06 8.05
CA THR A 195 -9.85 30.12 9.01
C THR A 195 -10.78 31.32 8.96
N THR A 196 -11.60 31.45 7.92
CA THR A 196 -12.58 32.54 7.82
C THR A 196 -13.78 32.33 8.72
N VAL A 197 -14.10 31.08 9.05
CA VAL A 197 -15.24 30.71 9.89
C VAL A 197 -14.81 30.07 11.21
N MET A 198 -13.58 29.58 11.30
CA MET A 198 -13.03 28.97 12.49
C MET A 198 -11.53 29.29 12.62
N TYR A 199 -11.24 30.37 13.31
CA TYR A 199 -9.89 30.76 13.72
C TYR A 199 -9.83 30.72 15.25
N PRO A 200 -8.82 30.06 15.86
CA PRO A 200 -8.76 29.97 17.31
C PRO A 200 -8.39 31.33 17.93
N ASP A 201 -8.93 31.62 19.11
CA ASP A 201 -8.64 32.86 19.83
C ASP A 201 -7.21 32.89 20.36
N TYR A 202 -6.72 31.72 20.78
CA TYR A 202 -5.35 31.52 21.23
C TYR A 202 -4.76 30.24 20.66
N SER A 203 -3.45 30.24 20.53
CA SER A 203 -2.65 29.11 20.08
C SER A 203 -1.66 28.71 21.15
N VAL A 204 -1.52 27.41 21.36
CA VAL A 204 -0.43 26.77 22.09
C VAL A 204 0.15 25.70 21.17
N ILE A 205 1.46 25.74 20.96
CA ILE A 205 2.18 24.71 20.20
C ILE A 205 2.99 23.88 21.18
N ASP A 206 2.62 22.61 21.31
CA ASP A 206 3.32 21.60 22.07
C ASP A 206 4.49 21.04 21.26
N GLY A 207 5.70 21.47 21.62
CA GLY A 207 6.96 20.93 21.14
C GLY A 207 7.73 20.23 22.25
N ILE A 208 7.07 19.62 23.26
CA ILE A 208 7.79 18.81 24.25
C ILE A 208 8.44 17.63 23.52
N VAL A 209 7.60 16.84 22.85
CA VAL A 209 8.01 15.87 21.83
C VAL A 209 7.26 16.21 20.55
N GLY A 210 7.99 16.70 19.55
CA GLY A 210 7.48 16.93 18.20
C GLY A 210 7.53 15.66 17.34
N MET A 211 7.19 15.81 16.06
CA MET A 211 7.32 14.73 15.07
C MET A 211 7.90 15.25 13.75
N GLU A 212 8.93 14.59 13.26
CA GLU A 212 9.62 14.94 12.00
C GLU A 212 9.50 13.86 10.92
N GLY A 213 9.90 14.19 9.69
CA GLY A 213 9.76 13.32 8.52
C GLY A 213 8.31 13.15 8.10
N PHE A 214 7.79 11.92 8.11
CA PHE A 214 6.50 11.55 7.51
C PHE A 214 5.27 11.77 8.39
N GLY A 215 5.19 12.92 9.07
CA GLY A 215 3.94 13.34 9.71
C GLY A 215 2.77 13.42 8.69
N PRO A 216 1.50 13.29 9.11
CA PRO A 216 1.00 13.52 10.48
C PRO A 216 1.05 12.32 11.42
N SER A 217 1.33 11.11 10.94
CA SER A 217 1.28 9.89 11.76
C SER A 217 2.44 8.92 11.55
N GLY A 218 3.10 8.96 10.39
CA GLY A 218 4.24 8.09 10.07
C GLY A 218 5.59 8.70 10.40
N GLY A 219 5.65 9.83 11.10
CA GLY A 219 6.90 10.53 11.41
C GLY A 219 7.68 9.90 12.57
N THR A 220 8.86 10.43 12.82
CA THR A 220 9.73 10.02 13.94
C THR A 220 9.56 11.01 15.09
N PRO A 221 9.38 10.55 16.34
CA PRO A 221 9.35 11.44 17.51
C PRO A 221 10.66 12.23 17.64
N LYS A 222 10.56 13.51 17.97
CA LYS A 222 11.71 14.40 18.16
C LYS A 222 11.59 15.14 19.48
N GLU A 223 12.50 14.90 20.42
CA GLU A 223 12.52 15.64 21.68
C GLU A 223 13.02 17.07 21.42
N VAL A 224 12.22 18.06 21.82
CA VAL A 224 12.54 19.48 21.60
C VAL A 224 12.46 20.27 22.91
N GLY A 225 11.51 19.92 23.79
CA GLY A 225 11.32 20.53 25.11
C GLY A 225 10.78 21.95 25.07
N LEU A 226 10.00 22.30 24.04
CA LEU A 226 9.50 23.65 23.78
C LEU A 226 7.99 23.76 23.90
N ILE A 227 7.51 24.91 24.36
CA ILE A 227 6.11 25.31 24.22
C ILE A 227 6.07 26.75 23.75
N LEU A 228 5.17 27.03 22.81
CA LEU A 228 4.88 28.39 22.35
C LEU A 228 3.43 28.73 22.62
N ALA A 229 3.13 30.00 22.86
CA ALA A 229 1.76 30.49 22.86
C ALA A 229 1.62 31.89 22.27
N SER A 230 0.46 32.18 21.70
CA SER A 230 0.12 33.50 21.17
C SER A 230 -1.38 33.71 21.07
N LYS A 231 -1.81 34.97 21.20
CA LYS A 231 -3.14 35.44 20.78
C LYS A 231 -3.30 35.49 19.26
N ASN A 232 -2.20 35.50 18.51
CA ASN A 232 -2.23 35.43 17.05
C ASN A 232 -1.67 34.08 16.57
N PRO A 233 -2.55 33.10 16.27
CA PRO A 233 -2.16 31.77 15.80
C PRO A 233 -1.17 31.76 14.64
N VAL A 234 -1.31 32.63 13.64
CA VAL A 234 -0.37 32.64 12.50
C VAL A 234 0.99 33.21 12.88
N ALA A 235 1.07 34.13 13.84
CA ALA A 235 2.34 34.56 14.41
C ALA A 235 3.01 33.40 15.17
N CYS A 236 2.25 32.65 15.96
CA CYS A 236 2.75 31.47 16.68
C CYS A 236 3.28 30.39 15.73
N ASP A 237 2.49 30.03 14.72
CA ASP A 237 2.87 29.03 13.70
C ASP A 237 4.13 29.51 12.92
N THR A 238 4.23 30.80 12.58
CA THR A 238 5.41 31.37 11.91
C THR A 238 6.69 31.24 12.76
N ILE A 239 6.62 31.53 14.07
CA ILE A 239 7.78 31.38 14.96
C ILE A 239 8.13 29.91 15.17
N ALA A 240 7.14 29.02 15.28
CA ALA A 240 7.39 27.58 15.33
C ALA A 240 8.14 27.09 14.09
N LEU A 241 7.75 27.51 12.88
CA LEU A 241 8.48 27.16 11.65
C LEU A 241 9.93 27.64 11.66
N GLN A 242 10.20 28.84 12.18
CA GLN A 242 11.57 29.34 12.33
C GLN A 242 12.41 28.51 13.30
N LEU A 243 11.81 28.03 14.39
CA LEU A 243 12.47 27.15 15.36
C LEU A 243 12.69 25.74 14.79
N MET A 244 11.77 25.26 13.94
CA MET A 244 11.90 23.99 13.20
C MET A 244 12.90 24.07 12.03
N GLU A 245 13.35 25.27 11.68
CA GLU A 245 14.16 25.57 10.49
C GLU A 245 13.48 25.18 9.16
N ILE A 246 12.15 25.33 9.11
CA ILE A 246 11.35 25.11 7.89
C ILE A 246 11.02 26.49 7.29
N PRO A 247 11.36 26.75 6.01
CA PRO A 247 10.96 27.97 5.31
C PRO A 247 9.44 28.16 5.31
N LEU A 248 8.98 29.40 5.48
CA LEU A 248 7.55 29.72 5.45
C LEU A 248 6.92 29.37 4.10
N GLU A 249 7.71 29.50 3.04
CA GLU A 249 7.39 29.21 1.65
C GLU A 249 7.03 27.74 1.41
N ASP A 250 7.54 26.84 2.25
CA ASP A 250 7.26 25.39 2.16
C ASP A 250 5.97 25.01 2.90
N VAL A 251 5.34 25.95 3.60
CA VAL A 251 4.13 25.76 4.42
C VAL A 251 3.03 26.71 3.95
N GLY A 252 2.49 26.41 2.77
CA GLY A 252 1.58 27.28 2.00
C GLY A 252 0.43 27.89 2.81
N HIS A 253 -0.28 27.10 3.62
CA HIS A 253 -1.39 27.63 4.44
C HIS A 253 -0.94 28.68 5.46
N VAL A 254 0.19 28.49 6.15
CA VAL A 254 0.69 29.49 7.12
C VAL A 254 1.08 30.76 6.39
N LYS A 255 1.77 30.64 5.25
CA LYS A 255 2.13 31.77 4.39
C LYS A 255 0.90 32.56 3.94
N LEU A 256 -0.09 31.91 3.34
CA LEU A 256 -1.31 32.55 2.83
C LEU A 256 -2.08 33.28 3.94
N ILE A 257 -2.18 32.67 5.12
CA ILE A 257 -2.88 33.28 6.27
C ILE A 257 -2.07 34.47 6.82
N ALA A 258 -0.74 34.38 6.83
CA ALA A 258 0.13 35.47 7.27
C ALA A 258 -0.02 36.70 6.35
N GLU A 259 -0.01 36.47 5.03
CA GLU A 259 -0.25 37.49 4.02
C GLU A 259 -1.64 38.12 4.17
N GLN A 260 -2.70 37.30 4.31
CA GLN A 260 -4.07 37.79 4.49
C GLN A 260 -4.24 38.64 5.76
N ARG A 261 -3.50 38.31 6.83
CA ARG A 261 -3.59 38.98 8.13
C ARG A 261 -2.53 40.05 8.35
N GLY A 262 -1.66 40.31 7.37
CA GLY A 262 -0.59 41.31 7.47
C GLY A 262 0.47 40.97 8.54
N VAL A 263 0.71 39.69 8.79
CA VAL A 263 1.73 39.22 9.74
C VAL A 263 3.03 38.98 8.97
N THR A 264 4.10 39.64 9.40
CA THR A 264 5.44 39.48 8.81
C THR A 264 6.44 39.22 9.93
N LYS A 265 7.60 38.68 9.60
CA LYS A 265 8.64 38.39 10.60
C LYS A 265 9.03 39.63 11.40
N GLU A 266 9.03 40.80 10.77
CA GLU A 266 9.46 42.08 11.34
C GLU A 266 8.46 42.64 12.36
N ASN A 267 7.19 42.22 12.29
CA ASN A 267 6.14 42.72 13.18
C ASN A 267 5.72 41.73 14.27
N ILE A 268 6.41 40.58 14.37
CA ILE A 268 6.24 39.62 15.46
C ILE A 268 7.20 39.99 16.60
N ILE A 269 6.66 40.11 17.81
CA ILE A 269 7.44 40.32 19.04
C ILE A 269 7.53 38.98 19.75
N VAL A 270 8.73 38.53 20.10
CA VAL A 270 8.95 37.23 20.73
C VAL A 270 9.60 37.40 22.11
N ASP A 271 9.07 36.68 23.10
CA ASP A 271 9.65 36.57 24.43
C ASP A 271 10.12 35.11 24.70
N PRO A 272 11.41 34.88 25.00
CA PRO A 272 12.48 35.87 25.09
C PRO A 272 12.93 36.36 23.70
N GLU A 273 13.55 37.54 23.63
CA GLU A 273 14.07 38.11 22.37
C GLU A 273 15.10 37.19 21.69
N ASP A 274 15.86 36.41 22.48
CA ASP A 274 16.89 35.48 22.02
C ASP A 274 16.37 34.06 21.71
N TYR A 275 15.06 33.91 21.46
CA TYR A 275 14.38 32.62 21.21
C TYR A 275 15.04 31.75 20.13
N LEU A 276 15.74 32.33 19.15
CA LEU A 276 16.44 31.58 18.09
C LEU A 276 17.52 30.64 18.63
N LYS A 277 18.01 30.83 19.86
CA LYS A 277 18.87 29.85 20.54
C LYS A 277 18.20 28.48 20.74
N TYR A 278 16.88 28.41 20.63
CA TYR A 278 16.09 27.19 20.78
C TYR A 278 15.83 26.46 19.46
N LYS A 279 16.40 26.93 18.35
CA LYS A 279 16.31 26.24 17.06
C LYS A 279 16.68 24.75 17.19
N ASN A 280 15.88 23.92 16.55
CA ASN A 280 16.08 22.48 16.48
C ASN A 280 15.57 22.01 15.12
N LYS A 281 16.48 21.79 14.15
CA LYS A 281 16.13 21.46 12.77
C LYS A 281 15.25 20.22 12.70
N PHE A 282 14.06 20.33 12.12
CA PHE A 282 13.22 19.18 11.80
C PHE A 282 13.60 18.63 10.42
N GLN A 283 13.71 17.31 10.32
CA GLN A 283 13.78 16.62 9.02
C GLN A 283 12.44 16.81 8.30
N THR A 284 12.47 17.41 7.12
CA THR A 284 11.27 17.61 6.30
C THR A 284 10.79 16.28 5.70
N PRO A 285 9.52 16.18 5.27
CA PRO A 285 9.05 15.00 4.55
C PRO A 285 9.84 14.69 3.27
N ALA A 286 10.35 15.73 2.59
CA ALA A 286 11.15 15.59 1.38
C ALA A 286 12.53 15.00 1.70
N GLU A 287 13.23 15.52 2.71
CA GLU A 287 14.50 14.97 3.19
C GLU A 287 14.33 13.52 3.66
N ALA A 288 13.28 13.22 4.44
CA ALA A 288 13.00 11.86 4.89
C ALA A 288 12.74 10.90 3.72
N ARG A 289 12.09 11.36 2.64
CA ARG A 289 11.86 10.55 1.43
C ARG A 289 13.16 10.21 0.70
N LEU A 290 14.10 11.16 0.65
CA LEU A 290 15.41 10.93 0.04
C LEU A 290 16.22 9.88 0.82
N GLU A 291 16.06 9.80 2.14
CA GLU A 291 16.71 8.77 2.96
C GLU A 291 16.08 7.38 2.83
N LEU A 292 14.83 7.30 2.38
CA LEU A 292 14.11 6.04 2.13
C LEU A 292 14.23 5.54 0.68
N SER A 293 15.17 6.06 -0.11
CA SER A 293 15.31 5.64 -1.50
C SER A 293 15.68 4.16 -1.63
N CYS A 294 15.07 3.51 -2.60
CA CYS A 294 15.36 2.14 -2.99
C CYS A 294 15.58 2.16 -4.50
N ASP A 295 16.80 1.87 -4.97
CA ASP A 295 17.15 1.97 -6.39
C ASP A 295 16.29 1.04 -7.26
N ALA A 296 15.80 -0.05 -6.68
CA ALA A 296 14.87 -0.98 -7.31
C ALA A 296 13.43 -0.46 -7.42
N LEU A 297 13.05 0.63 -6.74
CA LEU A 297 11.69 1.18 -6.76
C LEU A 297 11.70 2.60 -7.32
N VAL A 298 11.29 2.74 -8.59
CA VAL A 298 11.19 4.02 -9.29
C VAL A 298 9.73 4.47 -9.29
N PHE A 299 9.48 5.69 -8.83
CA PHE A 299 8.12 6.25 -8.76
C PHE A 299 7.94 7.38 -9.76
N GLU A 300 7.01 7.18 -10.69
CA GLU A 300 6.56 8.19 -11.64
C GLU A 300 5.29 8.85 -11.08
N ASP A 301 5.48 9.87 -10.24
CA ASP A 301 4.42 10.45 -9.39
C ASP A 301 4.20 11.97 -9.54
N GLU A 302 4.68 12.59 -10.62
CA GLU A 302 4.65 14.06 -10.81
C GLU A 302 3.25 14.69 -10.68
N SER A 303 2.20 13.97 -11.08
CA SER A 303 0.80 14.42 -10.98
C SER A 303 -0.02 13.67 -9.93
N ALA A 304 0.66 12.96 -9.02
CA ALA A 304 0.03 12.23 -7.94
C ALA A 304 -0.58 13.19 -6.90
N CYS A 305 -1.74 12.82 -6.35
CA CYS A 305 -2.29 13.55 -5.23
C CYS A 305 -1.49 13.28 -3.95
N SER A 306 -1.66 14.14 -2.96
CA SER A 306 -1.13 13.97 -1.61
C SER A 306 -1.29 12.55 -1.08
N ALA A 307 -2.49 11.98 -1.20
CA ALA A 307 -2.78 10.64 -0.66
C ALA A 307 -1.98 9.51 -1.36
N CYS A 308 -1.72 9.62 -2.66
CA CYS A 308 -0.88 8.66 -3.39
C CYS A 308 0.60 8.81 -2.98
N HIS A 309 1.12 10.03 -2.86
CA HIS A 309 2.49 10.26 -2.36
C HIS A 309 2.68 9.69 -0.96
N ALA A 310 1.72 9.89 -0.05
CA ALA A 310 1.77 9.29 1.29
C ALA A 310 1.80 7.75 1.22
N THR A 311 1.03 7.15 0.32
CA THR A 311 1.01 5.70 0.12
C THR A 311 2.35 5.19 -0.39
N LEU A 312 2.93 5.81 -1.42
CA LEU A 312 4.25 5.45 -1.97
C LEU A 312 5.37 5.60 -0.94
N THR A 313 5.32 6.69 -0.18
CA THR A 313 6.27 6.96 0.90
C THR A 313 6.17 5.90 2.00
N GLN A 314 4.96 5.56 2.40
CA GLN A 314 4.70 4.50 3.37
C GLN A 314 5.14 3.13 2.84
N PHE A 315 4.96 2.89 1.54
CA PHE A 315 5.39 1.68 0.87
C PHE A 315 6.92 1.53 0.93
N LEU A 316 7.68 2.58 0.58
CA LEU A 316 9.14 2.58 0.76
C LEU A 316 9.49 2.26 2.21
N ARG A 317 8.94 3.00 3.17
CA ARG A 317 9.29 2.85 4.59
C ARG A 317 9.15 1.43 5.13
N TYR A 318 8.10 0.72 4.71
CA TYR A 318 7.77 -0.59 5.29
C TYR A 318 8.14 -1.77 4.40
N HIS A 319 8.46 -1.53 3.13
CA HIS A 319 8.65 -2.60 2.15
C HIS A 319 9.89 -2.45 1.28
N SER A 320 10.64 -1.34 1.33
CA SER A 320 11.88 -1.16 0.53
C SER A 320 12.86 -2.31 0.71
N ASP A 321 13.06 -2.78 1.94
CA ASP A 321 13.99 -3.87 2.25
C ASP A 321 13.62 -5.19 1.55
N LYS A 322 12.36 -5.37 1.14
CA LYS A 322 11.92 -6.55 0.39
C LYS A 322 12.35 -6.54 -1.07
N PHE A 323 12.90 -5.44 -1.54
CA PHE A 323 13.36 -5.24 -2.91
C PHE A 323 14.87 -4.95 -2.97
N SER A 324 15.61 -5.22 -1.89
CA SER A 324 17.07 -5.00 -1.83
C SER A 324 17.85 -5.81 -2.86
N ASP A 325 17.33 -6.97 -3.24
CA ASP A 325 17.99 -7.92 -4.12
C ASP A 325 17.56 -7.74 -5.60
N GLU A 326 16.64 -6.81 -5.88
CA GLU A 326 16.21 -6.52 -7.25
C GLU A 326 17.29 -5.71 -7.99
N THR A 327 17.80 -6.29 -9.08
CA THR A 327 18.85 -5.68 -9.91
C THR A 327 18.32 -4.71 -10.96
N GLU A 328 17.03 -4.80 -11.29
CA GLU A 328 16.36 -3.92 -12.25
C GLU A 328 15.27 -3.09 -11.55
N PRO A 329 14.97 -1.88 -12.04
CA PRO A 329 13.92 -1.06 -11.43
C PRO A 329 12.51 -1.60 -11.66
N ILE A 330 11.66 -1.43 -10.65
CA ILE A 330 10.19 -1.57 -10.69
C ILE A 330 9.62 -0.16 -10.77
N TYR A 331 8.73 0.08 -11.74
CA TYR A 331 8.15 1.39 -12.00
C TYR A 331 6.73 1.46 -11.46
N ILE A 332 6.50 2.35 -10.48
CA ILE A 332 5.17 2.61 -9.92
C ILE A 332 4.66 3.96 -10.39
N PHE A 333 3.63 3.92 -11.22
CA PHE A 333 2.99 5.07 -11.84
C PHE A 333 1.82 5.54 -10.97
N ALA A 334 1.84 6.82 -10.58
CA ALA A 334 0.78 7.45 -9.80
C ALA A 334 0.46 8.84 -10.32
N GLY A 335 -0.83 9.19 -10.40
CA GLY A 335 -1.27 10.49 -10.90
C GLY A 335 -2.24 10.41 -12.06
N LYS A 336 -2.59 11.59 -12.59
CA LYS A 336 -3.62 11.74 -13.63
C LYS A 336 -3.01 12.00 -15.02
N ASP A 337 -1.81 12.58 -15.03
CA ASP A 337 -1.05 13.02 -16.20
C ASP A 337 0.13 12.07 -16.40
N ILE A 338 -0.18 10.80 -16.71
CA ILE A 338 0.82 9.74 -16.96
C ILE A 338 0.81 9.41 -18.45
N ASP A 339 1.99 9.19 -19.02
CA ASP A 339 2.14 8.79 -20.42
C ASP A 339 1.95 7.28 -20.60
N SER A 340 1.01 6.90 -21.47
CA SER A 340 0.77 5.50 -21.81
C SER A 340 1.93 4.84 -22.55
N GLU A 341 2.70 5.59 -23.34
CA GLU A 341 3.86 5.04 -24.04
C GLU A 341 5.00 4.72 -23.06
N GLU A 342 5.14 5.53 -22.01
CA GLU A 342 6.10 5.25 -20.95
C GLU A 342 5.73 3.97 -20.19
N ILE A 343 4.45 3.80 -19.79
CA ILE A 343 3.96 2.56 -19.15
C ILE A 343 4.31 1.34 -20.01
N LYS A 344 3.98 1.38 -21.31
CA LYS A 344 4.28 0.28 -22.24
C LYS A 344 5.78 0.00 -22.36
N SER A 345 6.61 1.04 -22.39
CA SER A 345 8.07 0.90 -22.51
C SER A 345 8.71 0.18 -21.32
N ARG A 346 8.07 0.21 -20.14
CA ARG A 346 8.54 -0.50 -18.93
C ARG A 346 8.05 -1.95 -18.87
N GLY A 347 7.15 -2.36 -19.78
CA GLY A 347 6.67 -3.72 -19.87
C GLY A 347 6.04 -4.25 -18.58
N ASP A 348 6.48 -5.42 -18.17
CA ASP A 348 6.01 -6.16 -16.99
C ASP A 348 6.53 -5.59 -15.66
N ARG A 349 7.46 -4.62 -15.71
CA ARG A 349 7.96 -3.87 -14.54
C ARG A 349 7.11 -2.63 -14.22
N ALA A 350 6.04 -2.37 -14.97
CA ALA A 350 5.12 -1.25 -14.74
C ALA A 350 3.98 -1.62 -13.78
N TYR A 351 3.67 -0.75 -12.81
CA TYR A 351 2.58 -0.92 -11.87
C TYR A 351 1.80 0.37 -11.70
N LEU A 352 0.47 0.27 -11.63
CA LEU A 352 -0.42 1.43 -11.57
C LEU A 352 -1.00 1.63 -10.17
N LEU A 353 -0.93 2.85 -9.64
CA LEU A 353 -1.39 3.16 -8.29
C LEU A 353 -2.52 4.22 -8.25
N GLY A 354 -3.66 3.83 -7.68
CA GLY A 354 -4.73 4.75 -7.29
C GLY A 354 -5.83 4.98 -8.33
N ALA A 355 -6.98 5.51 -7.94
CA ALA A 355 -8.15 5.66 -8.81
C ALA A 355 -7.87 6.42 -10.14
N CYS A 356 -6.94 7.38 -10.12
CA CYS A 356 -6.58 8.19 -11.28
C CYS A 356 -5.92 7.38 -12.42
N THR A 357 -5.27 6.26 -12.10
CA THR A 357 -4.57 5.40 -13.07
C THR A 357 -5.45 4.29 -13.63
N HIS A 358 -6.70 4.16 -13.16
CA HIS A 358 -7.63 3.11 -13.61
C HIS A 358 -7.84 3.07 -15.13
N LYS A 359 -7.78 4.23 -15.81
CA LYS A 359 -7.90 4.32 -17.28
C LYS A 359 -6.80 3.58 -18.05
N PHE A 360 -5.71 3.20 -17.37
CA PHE A 360 -4.58 2.48 -17.94
C PHE A 360 -4.49 1.01 -17.48
N LYS A 361 -5.47 0.51 -16.73
CA LYS A 361 -5.42 -0.83 -16.09
C LYS A 361 -5.18 -2.01 -17.03
N ASP A 362 -5.43 -1.83 -18.32
CA ASP A 362 -5.21 -2.87 -19.34
C ASP A 362 -3.74 -2.89 -19.83
N LEU A 363 -2.93 -1.90 -19.45
CA LEU A 363 -1.51 -1.78 -19.80
C LEU A 363 -0.58 -2.36 -18.72
N ALA A 364 -1.01 -2.38 -17.46
CA ALA A 364 -0.18 -2.79 -16.33
C ALA A 364 -1.02 -3.18 -15.09
N PRO A 365 -0.53 -4.04 -14.20
CA PRO A 365 -1.21 -4.41 -12.96
C PRO A 365 -1.64 -3.19 -12.11
N TYR A 366 -2.89 -3.22 -11.64
CA TYR A 366 -3.56 -2.05 -11.08
C TYR A 366 -3.90 -2.18 -9.58
N CYS A 367 -3.28 -1.32 -8.77
CA CYS A 367 -3.60 -1.14 -7.35
C CYS A 367 -4.71 -0.10 -7.15
N LYS A 368 -5.92 -0.61 -6.87
CA LYS A 368 -7.13 0.20 -6.68
C LYS A 368 -7.12 1.01 -5.37
N GLY A 369 -7.73 2.20 -5.39
CA GLY A 369 -8.09 2.96 -4.18
C GLY A 369 -7.91 4.48 -4.28
N CYS A 370 -8.53 5.22 -3.36
CA CYS A 370 -8.35 6.66 -3.17
C CYS A 370 -8.58 7.05 -1.69
N PRO A 371 -7.56 6.86 -0.81
CA PRO A 371 -6.20 6.40 -1.13
C PRO A 371 -6.09 4.88 -1.42
N PRO A 372 -5.08 4.46 -2.19
CA PRO A 372 -4.69 3.05 -2.32
C PRO A 372 -4.02 2.53 -1.04
N VAL A 373 -3.92 1.20 -0.91
CA VAL A 373 -3.41 0.54 0.31
C VAL A 373 -2.04 -0.10 0.03
N THR A 374 -1.06 0.14 0.91
CA THR A 374 0.32 -0.33 0.73
C THR A 374 0.45 -1.86 0.66
N SER A 375 -0.31 -2.59 1.48
CA SER A 375 -0.30 -4.06 1.46
C SER A 375 -0.85 -4.64 0.15
N GLU A 376 -1.82 -3.98 -0.47
CA GLU A 376 -2.36 -4.40 -1.77
C GLU A 376 -1.37 -4.12 -2.90
N LEU A 377 -0.68 -2.97 -2.86
CA LEU A 377 0.41 -2.70 -3.79
C LEU A 377 1.51 -3.76 -3.68
N LEU A 378 1.91 -4.14 -2.45
CA LEU A 378 2.90 -5.18 -2.23
C LEU A 378 2.44 -6.52 -2.80
N LYS A 379 1.19 -6.91 -2.56
CA LYS A 379 0.62 -8.14 -3.10
C LYS A 379 0.62 -8.14 -4.63
N ILE A 380 0.30 -7.03 -5.28
CA ILE A 380 0.28 -6.95 -6.74
C ILE A 380 1.69 -7.13 -7.29
N ILE A 381 2.68 -6.48 -6.69
CA ILE A 381 4.09 -6.61 -7.10
C ILE A 381 4.60 -8.03 -6.84
N LYS A 382 4.32 -8.61 -5.66
CA LYS A 382 4.71 -9.98 -5.31
C LYS A 382 3.93 -11.08 -6.04
N LYS A 383 2.73 -10.82 -6.56
CA LYS A 383 1.97 -11.81 -7.33
C LYS A 383 2.67 -12.21 -8.65
N MET A 384 3.66 -11.44 -9.10
CA MET A 384 4.53 -11.82 -10.22
C MET A 384 5.79 -12.61 -9.80
N THR A 385 6.06 -12.78 -8.50
CA THR A 385 7.21 -13.58 -8.01
C THR A 385 6.81 -15.04 -7.74
N GLY A 386 6.08 -15.68 -8.66
CA GLY A 386 5.56 -17.04 -8.54
C GLY A 386 5.34 -17.72 -9.90
N VAL A 387 4.95 -18.99 -9.90
CA VAL A 387 4.73 -19.76 -11.14
C VAL A 387 3.29 -19.60 -11.60
N THR A 388 3.11 -19.20 -12.85
CA THR A 388 1.84 -19.19 -13.57
C THR A 388 1.70 -20.44 -14.42
N VAL A 389 0.59 -21.16 -14.28
CA VAL A 389 0.27 -22.37 -15.04
C VAL A 389 -0.81 -22.05 -16.06
N ASN A 390 -0.41 -22.01 -17.34
CA ASN A 390 -1.31 -21.73 -18.47
C ASN A 390 -1.64 -23.05 -19.19
N PHE A 391 -2.92 -23.37 -19.36
CA PHE A 391 -3.35 -24.54 -20.12
C PHE A 391 -3.54 -24.19 -21.61
N LEU A 392 -2.79 -24.84 -22.49
CA LEU A 392 -2.79 -24.56 -23.92
C LEU A 392 -3.67 -25.57 -24.71
N GLY A 393 -4.09 -26.65 -24.06
CA GLY A 393 -4.98 -27.66 -24.64
C GLY A 393 -4.34 -29.06 -24.67
N ASN A 394 -5.19 -30.10 -24.64
CA ASN A 394 -4.76 -31.50 -24.57
C ASN A 394 -3.80 -31.80 -23.40
N GLY A 395 -2.51 -31.91 -23.67
CA GLY A 395 -1.42 -32.10 -22.70
C GLY A 395 -0.40 -30.95 -22.70
N SER A 396 -0.71 -29.84 -23.38
CA SER A 396 0.18 -28.71 -23.59
C SER A 396 0.00 -27.63 -22.52
N PHE A 397 1.11 -27.17 -21.95
CA PHE A 397 1.13 -26.18 -20.87
C PHE A 397 2.28 -25.18 -21.05
N ASN A 398 2.09 -23.96 -20.53
CA ASN A 398 3.18 -23.02 -20.30
C ASN A 398 3.26 -22.69 -18.81
N LEU A 399 4.37 -23.08 -18.18
CA LEU A 399 4.73 -22.72 -16.82
C LEU A 399 5.64 -21.50 -16.87
N ALA A 400 5.16 -20.35 -16.37
CA ALA A 400 5.84 -19.07 -16.50
C ALA A 400 6.19 -18.44 -15.15
N THR A 401 7.43 -17.96 -15.00
CA THR A 401 7.87 -17.06 -13.93
C THR A 401 8.10 -15.67 -14.50
N LYS A 402 8.75 -14.79 -13.73
CA LYS A 402 9.22 -13.48 -14.21
C LYS A 402 10.17 -13.65 -15.40
N ASP A 403 11.15 -14.55 -15.26
CA ASP A 403 12.27 -14.65 -16.20
C ASP A 403 12.14 -15.83 -17.17
N TYR A 404 11.33 -16.83 -16.82
CA TYR A 404 11.24 -18.07 -17.58
C TYR A 404 9.85 -18.34 -18.13
N ARG A 405 9.80 -18.82 -19.37
CA ARG A 405 8.62 -19.41 -20.01
C ARG A 405 8.94 -20.84 -20.43
N ILE A 406 8.36 -21.80 -19.73
CA ILE A 406 8.66 -23.22 -19.85
C ILE A 406 7.45 -23.92 -20.48
N PHE A 407 7.58 -24.25 -21.76
CA PHE A 407 6.51 -24.93 -22.51
C PHE A 407 6.67 -26.44 -22.39
N ILE A 408 5.60 -27.14 -22.05
CA ILE A 408 5.53 -28.61 -22.08
C ILE A 408 4.64 -28.99 -23.25
N ASP A 409 5.16 -29.82 -24.16
CA ASP A 409 4.48 -30.31 -25.36
C ASP A 409 3.75 -29.20 -26.16
N PRO A 410 4.47 -28.22 -26.76
CA PRO A 410 3.85 -27.13 -27.51
C PRO A 410 3.05 -27.61 -28.75
N ILE A 411 2.02 -26.84 -29.15
CA ILE A 411 1.09 -27.13 -30.27
C ILE A 411 1.03 -25.99 -31.30
N GLU A 412 0.48 -26.24 -32.51
CA GLU A 412 0.62 -25.33 -33.67
C GLU A 412 -0.10 -23.97 -33.53
N ASN A 413 -1.12 -23.86 -32.68
CA ASN A 413 -1.97 -22.67 -32.55
C ASN A 413 -1.37 -21.53 -31.68
N LEU A 414 -0.06 -21.58 -31.41
CA LEU A 414 0.63 -20.60 -30.59
C LEU A 414 1.31 -19.54 -31.47
N ASP A 415 1.06 -18.26 -31.22
CA ASP A 415 1.73 -17.17 -31.93
C ASP A 415 3.19 -17.05 -31.46
N TYR A 416 4.11 -17.37 -32.37
CA TYR A 416 5.56 -17.37 -32.13
C TYR A 416 6.09 -16.03 -31.63
N ASN A 417 5.53 -14.91 -32.10
CA ASN A 417 6.00 -13.57 -31.72
C ASN A 417 5.67 -13.21 -30.27
N THR A 418 4.59 -13.78 -29.74
CA THR A 418 4.09 -13.48 -28.39
C THR A 418 4.42 -14.57 -27.37
N ALA A 419 4.57 -15.82 -27.81
CA ALA A 419 4.86 -16.97 -26.94
C ALA A 419 6.27 -16.91 -26.33
N LYS A 420 7.30 -16.64 -27.14
CA LYS A 420 8.72 -16.52 -26.76
C LYS A 420 9.16 -17.51 -25.66
N PRO A 421 9.08 -18.84 -25.89
CA PRO A 421 9.60 -19.82 -24.94
C PRO A 421 11.06 -19.56 -24.62
N THR A 422 11.43 -19.76 -23.36
CA THR A 422 12.83 -19.85 -22.90
C THR A 422 13.29 -21.31 -22.85
N HIS A 423 12.37 -22.20 -22.51
CA HIS A 423 12.59 -23.62 -22.33
C HIS A 423 11.42 -24.42 -22.92
N ILE A 424 11.70 -25.58 -23.50
CA ILE A 424 10.71 -26.54 -23.99
C ILE A 424 11.01 -27.91 -23.44
N LEU A 425 10.00 -28.59 -22.91
CA LEU A 425 10.06 -29.95 -22.41
C LEU A 425 9.16 -30.85 -23.27
N ILE A 426 9.76 -31.86 -23.88
CA ILE A 426 9.08 -32.80 -24.78
C ILE A 426 8.83 -34.09 -24.01
N SER A 427 7.56 -34.32 -23.65
CA SER A 427 7.13 -35.47 -22.86
C SER A 427 6.85 -36.71 -23.70
N LYS A 428 6.67 -36.54 -25.01
CA LYS A 428 6.28 -37.63 -25.91
C LYS A 428 6.79 -37.43 -27.34
N GLU A 429 6.94 -38.54 -28.04
CA GLU A 429 7.22 -38.58 -29.47
C GLU A 429 5.93 -38.34 -30.27
N ASP A 430 5.66 -37.08 -30.59
CA ASP A 430 4.48 -36.61 -31.33
C ASP A 430 4.90 -35.63 -32.44
N GLU A 431 4.42 -35.85 -33.66
CA GLU A 431 4.86 -35.10 -34.86
C GLU A 431 4.59 -33.60 -34.74
N GLU A 432 3.44 -33.22 -34.15
CA GLU A 432 3.06 -31.83 -33.94
C GLU A 432 4.00 -31.18 -32.92
N VAL A 433 4.21 -31.84 -31.79
CA VAL A 433 5.07 -31.35 -30.70
C VAL A 433 6.50 -31.14 -31.18
N LEU A 434 7.06 -32.09 -31.93
CA LEU A 434 8.43 -32.02 -32.45
C LEU A 434 8.58 -30.88 -33.45
N LYS A 435 7.64 -30.73 -34.38
CA LYS A 435 7.63 -29.65 -35.38
C LYS A 435 7.52 -28.27 -34.72
N CYS A 436 6.61 -28.12 -33.75
CA CYS A 436 6.47 -26.88 -32.99
C CYS A 436 7.72 -26.54 -32.19
N SER A 437 8.30 -27.54 -31.51
CA SER A 437 9.53 -27.37 -30.73
C SER A 437 10.70 -26.91 -31.62
N GLU A 438 10.83 -27.48 -32.83
CA GLU A 438 11.86 -27.09 -33.78
C GLU A 438 11.68 -25.65 -34.26
N ALA A 439 10.44 -25.27 -34.61
CA ALA A 439 10.12 -23.92 -35.02
C ALA A 439 10.43 -22.90 -33.91
N PHE A 440 10.01 -23.19 -32.68
CA PHE A 440 10.31 -22.34 -31.52
C PHE A 440 11.81 -22.24 -31.23
N GLN A 441 12.55 -23.35 -31.28
CA GLN A 441 13.99 -23.34 -31.02
C GLN A 441 14.75 -22.53 -32.07
N LYS A 442 14.34 -22.59 -33.35
CA LYS A 442 14.95 -21.77 -34.42
C LYS A 442 14.68 -20.28 -34.25
N GLU A 443 13.47 -19.92 -33.81
CA GLU A 443 13.07 -18.51 -33.67
C GLU A 443 13.61 -17.86 -32.39
N THR A 444 13.59 -18.58 -31.28
CA THR A 444 13.87 -18.03 -29.94
C THR A 444 15.19 -18.47 -29.34
N ASN A 445 15.86 -19.46 -29.94
CA ASN A 445 17.04 -20.11 -29.40
C ASN A 445 16.82 -20.69 -27.97
N CYS A 446 15.59 -21.13 -27.68
CA CYS A 446 15.26 -21.76 -26.40
C CYS A 446 15.98 -23.10 -26.17
N GLU A 447 16.15 -23.45 -24.91
CA GLU A 447 16.65 -24.76 -24.51
C GLU A 447 15.55 -25.82 -24.61
N VAL A 448 15.85 -26.97 -25.18
CA VAL A 448 14.89 -28.07 -25.36
C VAL A 448 15.35 -29.27 -24.55
N TYR A 449 14.44 -29.93 -23.83
CA TYR A 449 14.70 -31.07 -22.97
C TYR A 449 13.79 -32.24 -23.33
N GLY A 450 14.32 -33.46 -23.30
CA GLY A 450 13.58 -34.66 -23.69
C GLY A 450 14.37 -35.95 -23.44
N LEU A 451 13.80 -37.09 -23.84
CA LEU A 451 14.50 -38.36 -23.80
C LEU A 451 15.65 -38.42 -24.82
N ASP A 452 16.69 -39.17 -24.48
CA ASP A 452 17.80 -39.55 -25.36
C ASP A 452 17.33 -40.21 -26.68
N THR A 453 16.23 -40.96 -26.63
CA THR A 453 15.66 -41.60 -27.82
C THR A 453 15.13 -40.63 -28.88
N LEU A 454 14.91 -39.35 -28.54
CA LEU A 454 14.36 -38.34 -29.45
C LEU A 454 15.40 -37.75 -30.40
N GLU A 455 16.70 -37.90 -30.13
CA GLU A 455 17.79 -37.34 -30.96
C GLU A 455 17.82 -37.95 -32.39
N ASN A 456 17.30 -39.17 -32.56
CA ASN A 456 17.33 -39.91 -33.83
C ASN A 456 16.14 -39.60 -34.77
N LEU A 457 15.40 -38.51 -34.50
CA LEU A 457 14.20 -38.14 -35.25
C LEU A 457 14.48 -37.17 -36.40
N LYS A 458 13.51 -37.01 -37.31
CA LYS A 458 13.63 -36.26 -38.58
C LYS A 458 13.79 -34.73 -38.42
N TYR A 459 13.93 -34.21 -37.21
CA TYR A 459 13.88 -32.78 -36.87
C TYR A 459 15.25 -32.27 -36.40
N ASP A 460 15.59 -31.03 -36.77
CA ASP A 460 16.86 -30.38 -36.39
C ASP A 460 16.73 -29.71 -35.02
N LEU A 461 16.56 -30.55 -33.99
CA LEU A 461 16.41 -30.14 -32.59
C LEU A 461 17.70 -30.37 -31.81
N ARG A 462 18.14 -29.36 -31.06
CA ARG A 462 19.20 -29.49 -30.05
C ARG A 462 18.57 -29.80 -28.71
N ILE A 463 18.61 -31.08 -28.32
CA ILE A 463 17.94 -31.58 -27.12
C ILE A 463 18.98 -31.81 -26.01
N ASN A 464 18.73 -31.25 -24.83
CA ASN A 464 19.38 -31.61 -23.59
C ASN A 464 18.74 -32.91 -23.06
N GLU A 465 19.42 -34.02 -23.32
CA GLU A 465 18.88 -35.37 -23.09
C GLU A 465 18.90 -35.77 -21.61
N GLY A 466 17.80 -36.34 -21.14
CA GLY A 466 17.68 -36.97 -19.83
C GLY A 466 17.26 -38.43 -19.93
N ASN A 467 17.78 -39.25 -19.02
CA ASN A 467 17.31 -40.63 -18.84
C ASN A 467 16.32 -40.70 -17.67
N ILE A 468 15.43 -41.69 -17.68
CA ILE A 468 14.46 -41.94 -16.61
C ILE A 468 15.16 -42.07 -15.25
N GLY A 469 14.67 -41.30 -14.27
CA GLY A 469 15.23 -41.19 -12.93
C GLY A 469 16.36 -40.15 -12.81
N GLY A 470 16.90 -39.67 -13.93
CA GLY A 470 17.92 -38.63 -13.97
C GLY A 470 17.38 -37.23 -13.68
N THR A 471 18.25 -36.34 -13.25
CA THR A 471 17.94 -34.93 -12.96
C THR A 471 18.97 -34.03 -13.65
N ILE A 472 18.49 -32.99 -14.33
CA ILE A 472 19.28 -31.96 -15.00
C ILE A 472 19.02 -30.62 -14.33
N GLY A 473 20.08 -29.88 -14.01
CA GLY A 473 19.97 -28.50 -13.54
C GLY A 473 19.78 -27.54 -14.71
N CYS A 474 18.93 -26.54 -14.54
CA CYS A 474 18.60 -25.52 -15.52
C CYS A 474 18.52 -24.14 -14.82
N GLU A 475 18.43 -23.06 -15.59
CA GLU A 475 18.45 -21.70 -15.02
C GLU A 475 17.27 -21.44 -14.07
N PHE A 476 16.09 -21.99 -14.36
CA PHE A 476 14.91 -21.87 -13.52
C PHE A 476 14.90 -22.82 -12.29
N GLY A 477 15.85 -23.75 -12.21
CA GLY A 477 15.93 -24.74 -11.13
C GLY A 477 16.42 -26.11 -11.61
N TRP A 478 15.54 -27.12 -11.62
CA TRP A 478 15.91 -28.45 -12.11
C TRP A 478 14.73 -29.25 -12.68
N ILE A 479 15.06 -30.20 -13.56
CA ILE A 479 14.15 -31.11 -14.25
C ILE A 479 14.54 -32.55 -13.91
N LYS A 480 13.62 -33.34 -13.37
CA LYS A 480 13.78 -34.79 -13.16
C LYS A 480 12.85 -35.56 -14.09
N PHE A 481 13.42 -36.51 -14.82
CA PHE A 481 12.72 -37.30 -15.84
C PHE A 481 12.10 -38.52 -15.17
N LEU A 482 10.80 -38.75 -15.40
CA LEU A 482 10.03 -39.77 -14.72
C LEU A 482 9.42 -40.77 -15.70
N ASN A 483 9.31 -42.02 -15.24
CA ASN A 483 8.72 -43.10 -16.01
C ASN A 483 7.20 -42.92 -16.17
N THR A 484 6.64 -43.40 -17.28
CA THR A 484 5.20 -43.51 -17.47
C THR A 484 4.78 -44.97 -17.65
N SER A 485 3.56 -45.30 -17.26
CA SER A 485 2.97 -46.61 -17.47
C SER A 485 2.05 -46.57 -18.70
N ASN A 486 2.65 -46.44 -19.88
CA ASN A 486 1.95 -46.48 -21.16
C ASN A 486 2.68 -47.41 -22.16
N LYS A 487 2.20 -48.64 -22.32
CA LYS A 487 2.88 -49.65 -23.15
C LYS A 487 2.83 -49.26 -24.63
N GLY A 488 4.01 -49.09 -25.24
CA GLY A 488 4.17 -48.91 -26.68
C GLY A 488 4.25 -47.48 -27.18
N LYS A 489 4.31 -46.49 -26.26
CA LYS A 489 4.60 -45.09 -26.58
C LYS A 489 5.83 -44.63 -25.81
N ASN A 490 6.73 -43.89 -26.47
CA ASN A 490 7.83 -43.18 -25.82
C ASN A 490 7.24 -41.94 -25.12
N SER A 491 6.72 -42.11 -23.90
CA SER A 491 6.18 -41.04 -23.07
C SER A 491 6.85 -40.98 -21.70
N ILE A 492 7.05 -39.78 -21.18
CA ILE A 492 7.68 -39.49 -19.89
C ILE A 492 6.87 -38.48 -19.10
N GLY A 493 7.11 -38.45 -17.79
CA GLY A 493 6.70 -37.36 -16.91
C GLY A 493 7.88 -36.51 -16.49
N PHE A 494 7.60 -35.36 -15.88
CA PHE A 494 8.62 -34.45 -15.36
C PHE A 494 8.28 -34.02 -13.94
N LEU A 495 9.24 -34.10 -13.03
CA LEU A 495 9.20 -33.36 -11.78
C LEU A 495 10.11 -32.14 -11.93
N LEU A 496 9.57 -30.96 -11.70
CA LEU A 496 10.22 -29.68 -11.92
C LEU A 496 10.33 -28.95 -10.59
N ASN A 497 11.50 -28.37 -10.33
CA ASN A 497 11.63 -27.26 -9.39
C ASN A 497 11.81 -25.99 -10.20
N ILE A 498 10.84 -25.10 -10.07
CA ILE A 498 10.79 -23.81 -10.75
C ILE A 498 10.85 -22.75 -9.66
N GLU A 499 12.03 -22.19 -9.43
CA GLU A 499 12.28 -21.18 -8.40
C GLU A 499 11.76 -21.59 -7.00
N GLY A 500 11.91 -22.88 -6.65
CA GLY A 500 11.45 -23.42 -5.38
C GLY A 500 9.99 -23.87 -5.33
N ILE A 501 9.24 -23.78 -6.43
CA ILE A 501 7.90 -24.40 -6.59
C ILE A 501 8.05 -25.77 -7.26
N ILE A 502 7.49 -26.81 -6.64
CA ILE A 502 7.56 -28.19 -7.13
C ILE A 502 6.33 -28.52 -7.99
N CYS A 503 6.55 -28.71 -9.28
CA CYS A 503 5.50 -29.09 -10.24
C CYS A 503 5.75 -30.50 -10.77
N TYR A 504 4.76 -31.40 -10.62
CA TYR A 504 4.79 -32.73 -11.22
C TYR A 504 3.85 -32.78 -12.43
N PHE A 505 4.43 -32.91 -13.62
CA PHE A 505 3.71 -33.24 -14.86
C PHE A 505 3.76 -34.75 -15.09
N ALA A 506 2.60 -35.42 -15.00
CA ALA A 506 2.54 -36.88 -15.04
C ALA A 506 2.73 -37.50 -16.44
N GLY A 507 2.54 -36.72 -17.51
CA GLY A 507 2.58 -37.22 -18.89
C GLY A 507 1.39 -38.10 -19.28
N GLU A 508 1.46 -38.75 -20.45
CA GLU A 508 0.42 -39.67 -20.93
C GLU A 508 0.58 -41.04 -20.24
N THR A 509 0.04 -41.20 -19.03
CA THR A 509 0.29 -42.38 -18.19
C THR A 509 -0.95 -42.99 -17.56
N GLY A 510 -0.92 -44.30 -17.28
CA GLY A 510 -1.77 -44.95 -16.27
C GLY A 510 -1.17 -44.82 -14.86
N LEU A 511 -1.91 -45.25 -13.83
CA LEU A 511 -1.42 -45.26 -12.45
C LEU A 511 -0.31 -46.31 -12.29
N SER A 512 0.81 -45.92 -11.70
CA SER A 512 1.93 -46.80 -11.41
C SER A 512 2.41 -46.63 -9.98
N TYR A 513 2.91 -47.71 -9.37
CA TYR A 513 3.50 -47.67 -8.04
C TYR A 513 4.79 -46.83 -7.99
N ASP A 514 5.48 -46.63 -9.11
CA ASP A 514 6.66 -45.76 -9.23
C ASP A 514 6.34 -44.32 -8.80
N MET A 515 5.11 -43.86 -9.04
CA MET A 515 4.67 -42.52 -8.67
C MET A 515 4.70 -42.31 -7.15
N LYS A 516 4.55 -43.38 -6.36
CA LYS A 516 4.58 -43.31 -4.89
C LYS A 516 5.96 -42.92 -4.35
N LEU A 517 7.02 -43.06 -5.15
CA LEU A 517 8.34 -42.55 -4.80
C LEU A 517 8.36 -41.02 -4.62
N LEU A 518 7.35 -40.32 -5.14
CA LEU A 518 7.22 -38.86 -5.06
C LEU A 518 6.44 -38.37 -3.83
N GLU A 519 5.99 -39.27 -2.94
CA GLU A 519 5.17 -38.96 -1.76
C GLU A 519 5.82 -37.90 -0.83
N ASN A 520 7.15 -37.84 -0.79
CA ASN A 520 7.90 -36.90 0.05
C ASN A 520 8.50 -35.71 -0.73
N GLU A 521 8.17 -35.53 -2.00
CA GLU A 521 8.71 -34.44 -2.83
C GLU A 521 7.97 -33.11 -2.60
N ASN A 522 6.95 -33.08 -1.72
CA ASN A 522 6.14 -31.89 -1.38
C ASN A 522 5.62 -31.15 -2.62
N ILE A 523 4.88 -31.86 -3.46
CA ILE A 523 4.40 -31.34 -4.75
C ILE A 523 3.42 -30.18 -4.53
N ASP A 524 3.74 -29.01 -5.08
CA ASP A 524 2.82 -27.88 -5.08
C ASP A 524 1.75 -28.06 -6.14
N ILE A 525 2.15 -28.42 -7.36
CA ILE A 525 1.26 -28.48 -8.53
C ILE A 525 1.36 -29.87 -9.16
N LEU A 526 0.26 -30.59 -9.22
CA LEU A 526 0.15 -31.87 -9.93
C LEU A 526 -0.67 -31.69 -11.21
N ILE A 527 -0.06 -31.90 -12.37
CA ILE A 527 -0.73 -31.92 -13.67
C ILE A 527 -0.87 -33.39 -14.10
N LEU A 528 -2.11 -33.88 -14.24
CA LEU A 528 -2.38 -35.31 -14.42
C LEU A 528 -3.49 -35.61 -15.45
N PRO A 529 -3.35 -36.67 -16.26
CA PRO A 529 -4.40 -37.08 -17.18
C PRO A 529 -5.58 -37.70 -16.42
N ILE A 530 -6.80 -37.47 -16.92
CA ILE A 530 -8.03 -38.05 -16.34
C ILE A 530 -8.97 -38.72 -17.37
N GLY A 531 -8.60 -38.76 -18.65
CA GLY A 531 -9.47 -39.21 -19.73
C GLY A 531 -9.79 -40.71 -19.76
N GLY A 532 -9.03 -41.55 -19.04
CA GLY A 532 -9.23 -42.99 -19.05
C GLY A 532 -8.87 -43.64 -20.40
N TYR A 533 -9.20 -44.94 -20.53
CA TYR A 533 -8.95 -45.80 -21.70
C TYR A 533 -7.45 -46.04 -22.03
N VAL A 534 -6.70 -44.99 -22.38
CA VAL A 534 -5.26 -45.03 -22.68
C VAL A 534 -4.40 -44.30 -21.64
N THR A 535 -5.03 -43.58 -20.70
CA THR A 535 -4.40 -42.90 -19.56
C THR A 535 -5.19 -43.17 -18.27
N MET A 536 -4.79 -42.58 -17.15
CA MET A 536 -5.53 -42.66 -15.88
C MET A 536 -6.99 -42.22 -16.05
N GLY A 537 -7.91 -42.99 -15.46
CA GLY A 537 -9.28 -42.56 -15.22
C GLY A 537 -9.42 -41.82 -13.89
N ILE A 538 -10.62 -41.33 -13.59
CA ILE A 538 -10.91 -40.55 -12.37
C ILE A 538 -10.49 -41.28 -11.07
N SER A 539 -10.81 -42.57 -10.93
CA SER A 539 -10.46 -43.34 -9.72
C SER A 539 -8.95 -43.44 -9.51
N ASP A 540 -8.19 -43.58 -10.59
CA ASP A 540 -6.73 -43.66 -10.56
C ASP A 540 -6.13 -42.29 -10.22
N ALA A 541 -6.67 -41.22 -10.81
CA ALA A 541 -6.27 -39.85 -10.50
C ALA A 541 -6.52 -39.47 -9.03
N ILE A 542 -7.67 -39.84 -8.46
CA ILE A 542 -7.97 -39.65 -7.03
C ILE A 542 -6.96 -40.41 -6.16
N THR A 543 -6.63 -41.65 -6.55
CA THR A 543 -5.63 -42.46 -5.84
C THR A 543 -4.26 -41.78 -5.85
N LEU A 544 -3.81 -41.29 -7.01
CA LEU A 544 -2.55 -40.56 -7.12
C LEU A 544 -2.53 -39.29 -6.27
N ILE A 545 -3.60 -38.50 -6.32
CA ILE A 545 -3.76 -37.29 -5.49
C ILE A 545 -3.71 -37.64 -4.00
N SER A 546 -4.29 -38.77 -3.60
CA SER A 546 -4.22 -39.23 -2.21
C SER A 546 -2.81 -39.60 -1.77
N TRP A 547 -1.99 -40.18 -2.67
CA TRP A 547 -0.61 -40.55 -2.35
C TRP A 547 0.33 -39.35 -2.30
N LEU A 548 0.13 -38.37 -3.18
CA LEU A 548 1.07 -37.26 -3.34
C LEU A 548 0.70 -36.01 -2.56
N ASN A 549 -0.56 -35.90 -2.12
CA ASN A 549 -1.08 -34.78 -1.34
C ASN A 549 -0.65 -33.39 -1.88
N PRO A 550 -0.86 -33.10 -3.18
CA PRO A 550 -0.39 -31.84 -3.75
C PRO A 550 -1.23 -30.65 -3.29
N LYS A 551 -0.68 -29.44 -3.31
CA LYS A 551 -1.50 -28.23 -3.04
C LYS A 551 -2.56 -28.03 -4.12
N PHE A 552 -2.22 -28.25 -5.39
CA PHE A 552 -3.11 -28.13 -6.54
C PHE A 552 -3.10 -29.37 -7.41
N ALA A 553 -4.27 -29.75 -7.92
CA ALA A 553 -4.42 -30.75 -8.99
C ALA A 553 -5.01 -30.08 -10.23
N VAL A 554 -4.37 -30.26 -11.38
CA VAL A 554 -4.74 -29.69 -12.69
C VAL A 554 -5.02 -30.86 -13.65
N PRO A 555 -6.29 -31.17 -13.96
CA PRO A 555 -6.62 -32.26 -14.85
C PRO A 555 -6.32 -31.92 -16.31
N MET A 556 -5.81 -32.88 -17.07
CA MET A 556 -5.55 -32.78 -18.51
C MET A 556 -6.03 -34.02 -19.27
N MET A 557 -5.95 -33.98 -20.61
CA MET A 557 -6.25 -35.11 -21.50
C MET A 557 -7.60 -35.79 -21.24
N TYR A 558 -8.71 -35.04 -21.34
CA TYR A 558 -10.06 -35.59 -21.16
C TYR A 558 -11.07 -34.86 -22.04
N ASN A 559 -12.19 -35.53 -22.34
CA ASN A 559 -13.27 -35.01 -23.20
C ASN A 559 -12.82 -34.59 -24.61
N ASN A 560 -11.76 -35.20 -25.15
CA ASN A 560 -11.25 -34.93 -26.49
C ASN A 560 -11.88 -35.84 -27.57
N SER A 561 -12.49 -36.96 -27.16
CA SER A 561 -13.21 -37.89 -28.02
C SER A 561 -14.37 -38.60 -27.28
N ILE A 562 -15.13 -39.43 -28.00
CA ILE A 562 -16.22 -40.24 -27.43
C ILE A 562 -15.68 -41.31 -26.44
N ARG A 563 -14.41 -41.71 -26.56
CA ARG A 563 -13.82 -42.81 -25.78
C ARG A 563 -13.23 -42.38 -24.43
N ASP A 564 -13.07 -41.08 -24.21
CA ASP A 564 -12.48 -40.43 -23.04
C ASP A 564 -13.42 -39.36 -22.44
N THR A 565 -14.73 -39.57 -22.61
CA THR A 565 -15.75 -38.73 -21.99
C THR A 565 -15.83 -39.01 -20.49
N VAL A 566 -15.54 -38.01 -19.67
CA VAL A 566 -15.51 -38.10 -18.22
C VAL A 566 -16.34 -37.00 -17.56
N ALA A 567 -17.00 -37.34 -16.45
CA ALA A 567 -17.71 -36.38 -15.60
C ALA A 567 -16.72 -35.80 -14.59
N ILE A 568 -16.26 -34.56 -14.82
CA ILE A 568 -15.22 -33.94 -13.98
C ILE A 568 -15.69 -33.68 -12.54
N GLU A 569 -17.01 -33.62 -12.34
CA GLU A 569 -17.66 -33.52 -11.03
C GLU A 569 -17.36 -34.74 -10.14
N ASP A 570 -17.10 -35.91 -10.73
CA ASP A 570 -16.72 -37.12 -9.99
C ASP A 570 -15.30 -36.98 -9.42
N LEU A 571 -14.39 -36.33 -10.15
CA LEU A 571 -13.05 -36.01 -9.65
C LEU A 571 -13.12 -35.00 -8.51
N GLU A 572 -13.92 -33.94 -8.66
CA GLU A 572 -14.11 -32.93 -7.61
C GLU A 572 -14.69 -33.57 -6.33
N SER A 573 -15.71 -34.42 -6.48
CA SER A 573 -16.32 -35.15 -5.37
C SER A 573 -15.35 -36.13 -4.73
N GLY A 574 -14.55 -36.82 -5.53
CA GLY A 574 -13.50 -37.72 -5.06
C GLY A 574 -12.44 -37.01 -4.22
N ILE A 575 -11.93 -35.87 -4.68
CA ILE A 575 -10.95 -35.06 -3.95
C ILE A 575 -11.54 -34.52 -2.65
N LYS A 576 -12.80 -34.06 -2.64
CA LYS A 576 -13.48 -33.59 -1.41
C LYS A 576 -13.60 -34.66 -0.32
N ASN A 577 -13.59 -35.94 -0.70
CA ASN A 577 -13.66 -37.07 0.23
C ASN A 577 -12.27 -37.50 0.75
N LEU A 578 -11.18 -36.94 0.23
CA LEU A 578 -9.85 -37.19 0.76
C LEU A 578 -9.61 -36.33 2.02
N GLU A 579 -8.78 -36.82 2.94
CA GLU A 579 -8.35 -36.03 4.11
C GLU A 579 -7.31 -34.94 3.74
N ASN A 580 -6.93 -34.82 2.46
CA ASN A 580 -5.98 -33.83 1.98
C ASN A 580 -6.62 -32.45 1.71
N GLN A 581 -5.77 -31.42 1.63
CA GLN A 581 -6.18 -30.05 1.35
C GLN A 581 -6.02 -29.67 -0.13
N THR A 582 -5.97 -30.67 -1.02
CA THR A 582 -5.72 -30.45 -2.45
C THR A 582 -6.84 -29.63 -3.08
N LYS A 583 -6.49 -28.55 -3.78
CA LYS A 583 -7.42 -27.71 -4.53
C LYS A 583 -7.43 -28.13 -6.00
N LEU A 584 -8.60 -28.51 -6.52
CA LEU A 584 -8.78 -28.78 -7.94
C LEU A 584 -8.80 -27.47 -8.76
N LYS A 585 -8.04 -27.41 -9.86
CA LYS A 585 -7.96 -26.27 -10.79
C LYS A 585 -8.34 -26.73 -12.20
N ILE A 586 -9.62 -26.59 -12.54
CA ILE A 586 -10.12 -26.88 -13.88
C ILE A 586 -9.87 -25.66 -14.76
N LEU A 587 -9.07 -25.82 -15.81
CA LEU A 587 -8.71 -24.76 -16.75
C LEU A 587 -9.29 -25.07 -18.13
N LYS A 588 -9.84 -24.05 -18.80
CA LYS A 588 -10.12 -24.11 -20.23
C LYS A 588 -8.87 -23.73 -21.02
N VAL A 589 -8.88 -24.03 -22.31
CA VAL A 589 -7.81 -23.61 -23.23
C VAL A 589 -7.64 -22.09 -23.15
N GLY A 590 -6.41 -21.64 -22.87
CA GLY A 590 -6.03 -20.25 -22.66
C GLY A 590 -6.20 -19.72 -21.23
N GLU A 591 -6.85 -20.47 -20.33
CA GLU A 591 -6.97 -20.09 -18.91
C GLU A 591 -5.71 -20.44 -18.11
N PHE A 592 -5.53 -19.72 -17.00
CA PHE A 592 -4.39 -19.88 -16.13
C PHE A 592 -4.70 -19.61 -14.66
N PHE A 593 -3.79 -20.05 -13.80
CA PHE A 593 -3.72 -19.62 -12.41
C PHE A 593 -2.25 -19.45 -11.99
N SER A 594 -2.02 -18.66 -10.93
CA SER A 594 -0.68 -18.42 -10.39
C SER A 594 -0.55 -18.97 -8.97
N HIS A 595 0.65 -19.43 -8.62
CA HIS A 595 1.00 -19.95 -7.29
C HIS A 595 2.35 -19.41 -6.81
N SER A 596 2.44 -19.07 -5.52
CA SER A 596 3.69 -18.70 -4.84
C SER A 596 3.72 -19.24 -3.40
N ASN A 597 4.93 -19.38 -2.84
CA ASN A 597 5.16 -19.98 -1.52
C ASN A 597 4.62 -19.14 -0.33
N GLU A 598 4.12 -17.91 -0.53
CA GLU A 598 3.69 -16.98 0.54
C GLU A 598 2.14 -16.71 0.62
N GLN A 599 1.29 -17.52 -0.03
CA GLN A 599 -0.21 -17.51 -0.05
C GLN A 599 -0.96 -16.37 -0.81
N ASP A 600 -1.69 -16.76 -1.88
CA ASP A 600 -3.14 -16.54 -2.19
C ASP A 600 -3.41 -16.87 -3.67
N ASP A 601 -4.32 -17.82 -3.96
CA ASP A 601 -4.60 -18.30 -5.33
C ASP A 601 -5.73 -17.52 -6.00
N ILE A 602 -5.50 -17.00 -7.21
CA ILE A 602 -6.52 -16.33 -8.02
C ILE A 602 -6.58 -17.00 -9.40
N VAL A 603 -7.79 -17.34 -9.83
CA VAL A 603 -8.08 -17.76 -11.21
C VAL A 603 -8.57 -16.53 -11.96
N SER A 604 -7.95 -16.21 -13.09
CA SER A 604 -8.37 -15.09 -13.95
C SER A 604 -8.94 -15.61 -15.26
N ASN A 605 -10.17 -15.20 -15.57
CA ASN A 605 -10.79 -15.42 -16.87
C ASN A 605 -10.36 -14.29 -17.83
N ALA A 606 -9.13 -14.34 -18.31
CA ALA A 606 -8.73 -13.56 -19.47
C ALA A 606 -8.97 -14.42 -20.71
N GLY A 607 -10.06 -14.16 -21.42
CA GLY A 607 -10.32 -14.81 -22.71
C GLY A 607 -9.19 -14.45 -23.67
N TYR A 608 -8.38 -15.43 -24.04
CA TYR A 608 -7.52 -15.35 -25.22
C TYR A 608 -8.46 -15.31 -26.42
N GLU A 609 -8.82 -14.12 -26.91
CA GLU A 609 -9.41 -13.95 -28.24
C GLU A 609 -8.30 -14.19 -29.28
N GLY A 610 -7.85 -15.43 -29.38
CA GLY A 610 -7.23 -15.95 -30.59
C GLY A 610 -8.35 -16.17 -31.60
N GLY A 611 -8.43 -15.28 -32.59
CA GLY A 611 -9.42 -15.37 -33.66
C GLY A 611 -9.41 -16.75 -34.31
N ILE A 612 -10.54 -17.43 -34.23
CA ILE A 612 -10.90 -18.52 -35.13
C ILE A 612 -11.12 -17.88 -36.51
N LEU A 613 -10.27 -18.24 -37.46
CA LEU A 613 -10.63 -18.32 -38.88
C LEU A 613 -10.60 -19.79 -39.29
#